data_AF-A0A2M7T469-F1
#
_entry.id   AF-A0A2M7T469-F1
#
_cell.length_a   1.000
_cell.length_b   1.000
_cell.length_c   1.000
_cell.angle_alpha   90.00
_cell.angle_beta   90.00
_cell.angle_gamma   90.00
#
_symmetry.space_group_name_H-M   'P 1'
#
loop_
_entity.id
_entity.type
_entity.pdbx_description
1 polymer ?
#
loop_
_entity_poly.entity_id
_entity_poly.type
_entity_poly.pdbx_seq_one_letter_code
_entity_poly.pdbx_strand_id
1 'polypeptide(L)'
;MAHNITFIKGDGIGEEVTGATKKIIDATGVKINWEESLAGAKAFKKGIETGVPQETIDSIMRNKVVLKGPLETPVGFGQKSANVTLRKMFETFGNIRPVKEFPGVITPFSGRGVDIVIVRENVEDLYAGIEYMQTPGVAQCLKLISRKGCEKIVRLAFEFARSSGRKSVACATKANIMKLSEGLVKRTFEEIATDYPDINSSHVIIDNCAHLMVKFPEEFDVIVTTNMNGDILSDLGSGLIGGLGFAPGANIGEEYSIFEAVHGSAPKYAGMNQINPTAMLFSGVMMLRHLGEFKAADAIENAVFVTLGRDKYFTRDVKGDAGSVSTTVYTDKIISNLGEKFEDYESHEYRPIKIYPVSKAPDLVKPKTRRVDGIDIFIETTQKAKHVGAKLDTLLADTDIKLKLITCRGVVVHPLGENTIMPDVVDALQCRLVHTHAKTHVDDAMILKVLEKIQSEFSWGHIEKLHTFDEVTAYSKSHGEE
;
A
#
# COMPACT_ATOMS: atom_id res chain seq x y z
N MET A 1 22.57 25.78 -5.75
CA MET A 1 21.65 25.76 -6.91
C MET A 1 20.24 25.70 -6.37
N ALA A 2 19.23 26.20 -7.10
CA ALA A 2 17.84 26.10 -6.66
C ALA A 2 17.27 24.71 -7.01
N HIS A 3 16.45 24.14 -6.14
CA HIS A 3 15.72 22.89 -6.37
C HIS A 3 14.42 23.18 -7.11
N ASN A 4 14.15 22.51 -8.24
CA ASN A 4 12.86 22.63 -8.92
C ASN A 4 11.91 21.56 -8.39
N ILE A 5 10.73 21.95 -7.91
CA ILE A 5 9.79 21.05 -7.26
C ILE A 5 8.39 21.30 -7.81
N THR A 6 7.73 20.23 -8.26
CA THR A 6 6.32 20.30 -8.62
C THR A 6 5.48 20.43 -7.35
N PHE A 7 4.66 21.46 -7.27
CA PHE A 7 3.88 21.81 -6.09
C PHE A 7 2.39 21.66 -6.38
N ILE A 8 1.72 20.72 -5.73
CA ILE A 8 0.30 20.45 -5.93
C ILE A 8 -0.45 20.80 -4.66
N LYS A 9 -1.23 21.88 -4.65
CA LYS A 9 -2.02 22.30 -3.47
C LYS A 9 -3.04 21.24 -3.03
N GLY A 10 -3.62 20.53 -4.01
CA GLY A 10 -4.66 19.54 -3.77
C GLY A 10 -6.03 20.13 -3.47
N ASP A 11 -6.86 19.35 -2.78
CA ASP A 11 -8.27 19.60 -2.53
C ASP A 11 -8.57 19.76 -1.02
N GLY A 12 -9.71 20.37 -0.70
CA GLY A 12 -10.16 20.57 0.69
C GLY A 12 -9.13 21.37 1.51
N ILE A 13 -8.68 20.81 2.64
CA ILE A 13 -7.64 21.42 3.50
C ILE A 13 -6.28 21.57 2.83
N GLY A 14 -6.07 20.94 1.66
CA GLY A 14 -4.78 20.88 0.98
C GLY A 14 -4.16 22.25 0.75
N GLU A 15 -4.97 23.24 0.40
CA GLU A 15 -4.51 24.61 0.17
C GLU A 15 -3.92 25.27 1.42
N GLU A 16 -4.51 25.02 2.60
CA GLU A 16 -4.04 25.54 3.88
C GLU A 16 -2.75 24.85 4.33
N VAL A 17 -2.73 23.52 4.33
CA VAL A 17 -1.58 22.76 4.86
C VAL A 17 -0.35 22.86 3.96
N THR A 18 -0.53 22.87 2.63
CA THR A 18 0.58 23.05 1.68
C THR A 18 1.07 24.50 1.67
N GLY A 19 0.16 25.47 1.79
CA GLY A 19 0.51 26.88 1.92
C GLY A 19 1.35 27.16 3.18
N ALA A 20 0.94 26.63 4.33
CA ALA A 20 1.70 26.70 5.57
C ALA A 20 3.09 26.05 5.44
N THR A 21 3.13 24.85 4.85
CA THR A 21 4.38 24.10 4.63
C THR A 21 5.35 24.88 3.75
N LYS A 22 4.89 25.40 2.60
CA LYS A 22 5.69 26.24 1.70
C LYS A 22 6.26 27.46 2.42
N LYS A 23 5.44 28.17 3.20
CA LYS A 23 5.86 29.36 3.95
C LYS A 23 6.97 29.05 4.96
N ILE A 24 6.87 27.95 5.70
CA ILE A 24 7.88 27.52 6.67
C ILE A 24 9.17 27.10 5.97
N ILE A 25 9.09 26.32 4.89
CA ILE A 25 10.27 25.90 4.13
C ILE A 25 10.98 27.12 3.52
N ASP A 26 10.26 28.05 2.90
CA ASP A 26 10.85 29.25 2.31
C ASP A 26 11.57 30.10 3.38
N ALA A 27 11.06 30.14 4.61
CA ALA A 27 11.66 30.85 5.73
C ALA A 27 13.01 30.26 6.20
N THR A 28 13.32 29.00 5.85
CA THR A 28 14.66 28.41 6.12
C THR A 28 15.75 28.98 5.20
N GLY A 29 15.38 29.64 4.10
CA GLY A 29 16.29 30.19 3.11
C GLY A 29 16.74 29.22 2.01
N VAL A 30 16.31 27.95 2.07
CA VAL A 30 16.54 26.97 0.97
C VAL A 30 15.94 27.53 -0.33
N LYS A 31 16.72 27.46 -1.41
CA LYS A 31 16.29 28.00 -2.71
C LYS A 31 15.45 26.95 -3.44
N ILE A 32 14.13 27.09 -3.41
CA ILE A 32 13.20 26.22 -4.12
C ILE A 32 12.44 27.03 -5.17
N ASN A 33 12.38 26.51 -6.39
CA ASN A 33 11.47 26.96 -7.44
C ASN A 33 10.23 26.07 -7.43
N TRP A 34 9.14 26.60 -6.89
CA TRP A 34 7.86 25.91 -6.78
C TRP A 34 7.07 26.04 -8.09
N GLU A 35 6.97 24.95 -8.85
CA GLU A 35 6.16 24.88 -10.05
C GLU A 35 4.73 24.41 -9.70
N GLU A 36 3.80 25.35 -9.57
CA GLU A 36 2.41 25.02 -9.21
C GLU A 36 1.74 24.16 -10.29
N SER A 37 1.12 23.07 -9.87
CA SER A 37 0.44 22.09 -10.74
C SER A 37 -0.90 21.65 -10.13
N LEU A 38 -1.76 21.06 -10.98
CA LEU A 38 -3.13 20.71 -10.63
C LEU A 38 -3.32 19.20 -10.58
N ALA A 39 -3.98 18.68 -9.56
CA ALA A 39 -4.47 17.30 -9.55
C ALA A 39 -5.71 17.17 -8.67
N GLY A 40 -6.41 16.03 -8.75
CA GLY A 40 -7.53 15.70 -7.88
C GLY A 40 -8.88 16.27 -8.33
N ALA A 41 -9.74 16.61 -7.38
CA ALA A 41 -11.11 17.06 -7.65
C ALA A 41 -11.17 18.32 -8.50
N LYS A 42 -10.22 19.25 -8.33
CA LYS A 42 -10.11 20.41 -9.21
C LYS A 42 -9.82 20.02 -10.68
N ALA A 43 -9.12 18.91 -10.94
CA ALA A 43 -8.89 18.38 -12.29
C ALA A 43 -10.12 17.63 -12.83
N PHE A 44 -10.79 16.82 -12.00
CA PHE A 44 -12.04 16.15 -12.39
C PHE A 44 -13.12 17.15 -12.82
N LYS A 45 -13.26 18.28 -12.11
CA LYS A 45 -14.18 19.36 -12.46
C LYS A 45 -13.91 19.99 -13.84
N LYS A 46 -12.70 19.84 -14.37
CA LYS A 46 -12.31 20.28 -15.72
C LYS A 46 -12.53 19.19 -16.79
N GLY A 47 -13.18 18.07 -16.45
CA GLY A 47 -13.44 16.96 -17.36
C GLY A 47 -12.25 16.01 -17.58
N ILE A 48 -11.23 16.06 -16.71
CA ILE A 48 -10.05 15.19 -16.82
C ILE A 48 -10.28 13.92 -16.00
N GLU A 49 -10.64 12.82 -16.66
CA GLU A 49 -11.06 11.57 -16.00
C GLU A 49 -9.98 10.90 -15.13
N THR A 50 -8.70 11.13 -15.43
CA THR A 50 -7.59 10.59 -14.63
C THR A 50 -7.36 11.38 -13.34
N GLY A 51 -7.88 12.61 -13.26
CA GLY A 51 -7.59 13.56 -12.19
C GLY A 51 -6.17 14.13 -12.23
N VAL A 52 -5.40 13.86 -13.29
CA VAL A 52 -4.01 14.32 -13.47
C VAL A 52 -3.84 14.87 -14.90
N PRO A 53 -3.81 16.21 -15.09
CA PRO A 53 -3.57 16.85 -16.37
C PRO A 53 -2.17 16.56 -16.94
N GLN A 54 -2.02 16.58 -18.27
CA GLN A 54 -0.72 16.36 -18.94
C GLN A 54 0.36 17.36 -18.49
N GLU A 55 -0.01 18.63 -18.33
CA GLU A 55 0.90 19.68 -17.80
C GLU A 55 1.51 19.31 -16.43
N THR A 56 0.74 18.62 -15.58
CA THR A 56 1.23 18.14 -14.28
C THR A 56 2.13 16.94 -14.44
N ILE A 57 1.83 16.03 -15.38
CA ILE A 57 2.71 14.91 -15.72
C ILE A 57 4.06 15.44 -16.21
N ASP A 58 4.04 16.40 -17.13
CA ASP A 58 5.24 16.99 -17.71
C ASP A 58 6.08 17.72 -16.64
N SER A 59 5.42 18.38 -15.69
CA SER A 59 6.06 19.02 -14.53
C SER A 59 6.83 17.99 -13.70
N ILE A 60 6.17 16.88 -13.33
CA ILE A 60 6.78 15.82 -12.52
C ILE A 60 7.93 15.16 -13.28
N MET A 61 7.78 14.92 -14.59
CA MET A 61 8.85 14.37 -15.44
C MET A 61 10.11 15.25 -15.44
N ARG A 62 9.94 16.58 -15.49
CA ARG A 62 11.06 17.53 -15.43
C ARG A 62 11.69 17.61 -14.04
N ASN A 63 10.86 17.75 -13.01
CA ASN A 63 11.31 18.12 -11.66
C ASN A 63 11.67 16.93 -10.78
N LYS A 64 11.07 15.76 -11.04
CA LYS A 64 11.26 14.48 -10.35
C LYS A 64 10.82 14.43 -8.87
N VAL A 65 10.75 15.58 -8.23
CA VAL A 65 10.34 15.75 -6.83
C VAL A 65 9.03 16.52 -6.77
N VAL A 66 8.09 16.00 -5.97
CA VAL A 66 6.75 16.56 -5.82
C VAL A 66 6.44 16.76 -4.35
N LEU A 67 5.90 17.93 -4.00
CA LEU A 67 5.22 18.15 -2.72
C LEU A 67 3.73 18.34 -3.02
N LYS A 68 2.88 17.45 -2.51
CA LYS A 68 1.43 17.50 -2.76
C LYS A 68 0.60 17.51 -1.49
N GLY A 69 -0.47 18.30 -1.51
CA GLY A 69 -1.57 18.18 -0.55
C GLY A 69 -2.47 16.99 -0.88
N PRO A 70 -3.43 16.66 0.01
CA PRO A 70 -4.39 15.59 -0.21
C PRO A 70 -5.24 15.83 -1.47
N LEU A 71 -5.55 14.75 -2.20
CA LEU A 71 -6.46 14.77 -3.35
C LEU A 71 -7.72 14.00 -3.00
N GLU A 72 -8.88 14.61 -3.23
CA GLU A 72 -10.17 14.00 -2.95
C GLU A 72 -10.48 12.90 -3.99
N THR A 73 -11.05 11.78 -3.53
CA THR A 73 -11.51 10.68 -4.38
C THR A 73 -12.95 10.33 -3.98
N PRO A 74 -13.88 10.18 -4.94
CA PRO A 74 -15.24 9.71 -4.66
C PRO A 74 -15.24 8.32 -3.98
N VAL A 75 -16.19 8.07 -3.07
CA VAL A 75 -16.27 6.82 -2.29
C VAL A 75 -17.42 5.95 -2.80
N GLY A 76 -17.10 4.73 -3.27
CA GLY A 76 -18.08 3.72 -3.69
C GLY A 76 -18.67 3.91 -5.10
N PHE A 77 -18.27 4.96 -5.82
CA PHE A 77 -18.67 5.25 -7.20
C PHE A 77 -17.63 6.18 -7.85
N GLY A 78 -17.75 6.47 -9.14
CA GLY A 78 -16.97 7.51 -9.80
C GLY A 78 -15.57 7.09 -10.28
N GLN A 79 -14.70 8.09 -10.46
CA GLN A 79 -13.37 7.92 -11.06
C GLN A 79 -12.37 7.24 -10.11
N LYS A 80 -11.33 6.64 -10.70
CA LYS A 80 -10.19 6.08 -9.95
C LYS A 80 -9.44 7.18 -9.18
N SER A 81 -8.82 6.82 -8.05
CA SER A 81 -8.09 7.76 -7.21
C SER A 81 -6.88 8.39 -7.92
N ALA A 82 -6.84 9.72 -8.01
CA ALA A 82 -5.70 10.47 -8.55
C ALA A 82 -4.40 10.22 -7.75
N ASN A 83 -4.50 9.94 -6.44
CA ASN A 83 -3.33 9.59 -5.62
C ASN A 83 -2.69 8.28 -6.10
N VAL A 84 -3.51 7.25 -6.34
CA VAL A 84 -3.07 5.95 -6.86
C VAL A 84 -2.54 6.09 -8.29
N THR A 85 -3.21 6.90 -9.13
CA THR A 85 -2.76 7.19 -10.49
C THR A 85 -1.36 7.79 -10.50
N LEU A 86 -1.08 8.83 -9.71
CA LEU A 86 0.26 9.43 -9.60
C LEU A 86 1.31 8.39 -9.17
N ARG A 87 1.01 7.59 -8.15
CA ARG A 87 1.96 6.60 -7.63
C ARG A 87 2.37 5.56 -8.67
N LYS A 88 1.38 5.04 -9.40
CA LYS A 88 1.58 4.05 -10.46
C LYS A 88 2.23 4.63 -11.71
N MET A 89 1.84 5.82 -12.16
CA MET A 89 2.44 6.46 -13.34
C MET A 89 3.93 6.74 -13.16
N PHE A 90 4.35 7.09 -11.95
CA PHE A 90 5.74 7.45 -11.64
C PHE A 90 6.52 6.37 -10.89
N GLU A 91 5.97 5.15 -10.78
CA GLU A 91 6.63 3.98 -10.15
C GLU A 91 7.21 4.31 -8.77
N THR A 92 6.46 5.08 -7.97
CA THR A 92 6.81 5.39 -6.58
C THR A 92 6.42 4.22 -5.67
N PHE A 93 7.13 3.11 -5.85
CA PHE A 93 6.79 1.78 -5.35
C PHE A 93 6.80 1.63 -3.82
N GLY A 94 7.45 2.53 -3.08
CA GLY A 94 7.51 2.45 -1.63
C GLY A 94 6.98 3.69 -0.92
N ASN A 95 6.07 3.50 0.03
CA ASN A 95 5.51 4.56 0.85
C ASN A 95 6.09 4.48 2.28
N ILE A 96 6.90 5.45 2.65
CA ILE A 96 7.55 5.53 3.96
C ILE A 96 6.69 6.41 4.88
N ARG A 97 6.25 5.84 6.01
CA ARG A 97 5.37 6.50 6.99
C ARG A 97 5.97 6.38 8.41
N PRO A 98 6.75 7.39 8.84
CA PRO A 98 7.21 7.49 10.23
C PRO A 98 6.07 7.76 11.21
N VAL A 99 6.17 7.15 12.38
CA VAL A 99 5.25 7.25 13.52
C VAL A 99 6.09 7.52 14.75
N LYS A 100 6.18 8.78 15.15
CA LYS A 100 7.04 9.25 16.24
C LYS A 100 6.28 10.14 17.21
N GLU A 101 6.54 10.00 18.50
CA GLU A 101 5.98 10.89 19.52
C GLU A 101 6.37 12.35 19.27
N PHE A 102 5.44 13.26 19.52
CA PHE A 102 5.66 14.70 19.44
C PHE A 102 5.65 15.32 20.84
N PRO A 103 6.63 16.18 21.20
CA PRO A 103 6.65 16.84 22.49
C PRO A 103 5.34 17.60 22.78
N GLY A 104 4.74 17.37 23.95
CA GLY A 104 3.50 18.03 24.37
C GLY A 104 2.20 17.46 23.78
N VAL A 105 2.27 16.54 22.80
CA VAL A 105 1.11 15.82 22.26
C VAL A 105 0.90 14.54 23.07
N ILE A 106 -0.05 14.59 24.01
CA ILE A 106 -0.24 13.52 25.00
C ILE A 106 -1.21 12.47 24.49
N THR A 107 -0.73 11.24 24.39
CA THR A 107 -1.51 10.01 24.15
C THR A 107 -1.34 9.02 25.31
N PRO A 108 -2.13 7.93 25.37
CA PRO A 108 -1.89 6.83 26.31
C PRO A 108 -0.52 6.15 26.17
N PHE A 109 0.24 6.44 25.12
CA PHE A 109 1.55 5.87 24.82
C PHE A 109 2.73 6.80 25.15
N SER A 110 2.46 8.07 25.51
CA SER A 110 3.49 9.08 25.74
C SER A 110 4.56 8.61 26.73
N GLY A 111 5.83 8.83 26.38
CA GLY A 111 6.97 8.46 27.22
C GLY A 111 7.40 7.01 27.10
N ARG A 112 6.77 6.22 26.21
CA ARG A 112 7.23 4.86 25.87
C ARG A 112 8.33 4.86 24.81
N GLY A 113 8.52 5.98 24.12
CA GLY A 113 9.55 6.12 23.10
C GLY A 113 9.12 5.54 21.76
N VAL A 114 7.85 5.74 21.38
CA VAL A 114 7.35 5.26 20.07
C VAL A 114 8.06 6.01 18.94
N ASP A 115 8.86 5.28 18.15
CA ASP A 115 9.55 5.76 16.95
C ASP A 115 9.64 4.63 15.90
N ILE A 116 8.53 4.37 15.22
CA ILE A 116 8.37 3.28 14.26
C ILE A 116 8.33 3.86 12.84
N VAL A 117 8.87 3.16 11.85
CA VAL A 117 8.66 3.50 10.44
C VAL A 117 8.02 2.35 9.69
N ILE A 118 6.92 2.65 9.00
CA ILE A 118 6.22 1.68 8.14
C ILE A 118 6.63 1.94 6.69
N VAL A 119 7.15 0.91 6.05
CA VAL A 119 7.53 0.90 4.63
C VAL A 119 6.52 0.03 3.89
N ARG A 120 5.54 0.71 3.31
CA ARG A 120 4.39 0.11 2.62
C ARG A 120 4.68 -0.03 1.12
N GLU A 121 4.46 -1.22 0.56
CA GLU A 121 4.40 -1.42 -0.89
C GLU A 121 3.25 -0.57 -1.50
N ASN A 122 3.44 0.08 -2.64
CA ASN A 122 2.59 1.21 -3.05
C ASN A 122 1.99 1.13 -4.47
N VAL A 123 2.28 0.11 -5.25
CA VAL A 123 1.90 0.00 -6.68
C VAL A 123 1.19 -1.30 -7.08
N GLU A 124 1.22 -2.37 -6.26
CA GLU A 124 0.50 -3.63 -6.49
C GLU A 124 -0.49 -3.96 -5.34
N ASP A 125 -0.73 -5.24 -5.05
CA ASP A 125 -1.72 -5.74 -4.09
C ASP A 125 -3.18 -5.36 -4.51
N LEU A 126 -4.14 -5.52 -3.58
CA LEU A 126 -5.57 -5.23 -3.80
C LEU A 126 -5.87 -3.77 -4.23
N TYR A 127 -4.96 -2.83 -3.95
CA TYR A 127 -5.09 -1.43 -4.39
C TYR A 127 -4.84 -1.25 -5.90
N ALA A 128 -4.55 -2.36 -6.60
CA ALA A 128 -4.71 -2.44 -8.05
C ALA A 128 -6.13 -2.04 -8.50
N GLY A 129 -7.15 -2.39 -7.72
CA GLY A 129 -8.56 -2.09 -8.04
C GLY A 129 -9.03 -2.81 -9.30
N ILE A 130 -8.59 -4.06 -9.49
CA ILE A 130 -8.99 -4.90 -10.61
C ILE A 130 -10.12 -5.79 -10.13
N GLU A 131 -11.35 -5.40 -10.46
CA GLU A 131 -12.57 -5.98 -9.93
C GLU A 131 -13.50 -6.46 -11.04
N TYR A 132 -14.17 -7.58 -10.77
CA TYR A 132 -15.15 -8.18 -11.68
C TYR A 132 -16.34 -8.69 -10.88
N MET A 133 -17.56 -8.41 -11.33
CA MET A 133 -18.74 -9.11 -10.85
C MET A 133 -18.75 -10.51 -11.47
N GLN A 134 -18.54 -11.54 -10.65
CA GLN A 134 -18.60 -12.95 -11.09
C GLN A 134 -20.04 -13.37 -11.39
N THR A 135 -20.97 -12.86 -10.58
CA THR A 135 -22.43 -12.92 -10.76
C THR A 135 -23.00 -11.58 -10.27
N PRO A 136 -24.30 -11.26 -10.46
CA PRO A 136 -24.88 -10.06 -9.88
C PRO A 136 -24.74 -9.95 -8.35
N GLY A 137 -24.59 -11.08 -7.64
CA GLY A 137 -24.45 -11.15 -6.19
C GLY A 137 -23.01 -11.37 -5.67
N VAL A 138 -22.03 -11.58 -6.55
CA VAL A 138 -20.66 -11.97 -6.15
C VAL A 138 -19.63 -11.08 -6.86
N ALA A 139 -18.90 -10.29 -6.08
CA ALA A 139 -17.77 -9.49 -6.56
C ALA A 139 -16.43 -10.19 -6.30
N GLN A 140 -15.48 -10.05 -7.22
CA GLN A 140 -14.10 -10.51 -7.11
C GLN A 140 -13.15 -9.32 -7.23
N CYS A 141 -12.10 -9.31 -6.40
CA CYS A 141 -10.97 -8.38 -6.53
C CYS A 141 -9.67 -9.18 -6.58
N LEU A 142 -8.77 -8.83 -7.51
CA LEU A 142 -7.49 -9.54 -7.68
C LEU A 142 -6.42 -8.96 -6.75
N LYS A 143 -5.84 -9.83 -5.90
CA LYS A 143 -4.60 -9.55 -5.17
C LYS A 143 -3.40 -10.06 -5.96
N LEU A 144 -2.69 -9.14 -6.62
CA LEU A 144 -1.48 -9.45 -7.37
C LEU A 144 -0.25 -9.04 -6.57
N ILE A 145 0.68 -9.98 -6.37
CA ILE A 145 1.98 -9.74 -5.73
C ILE A 145 3.05 -10.27 -6.66
N SER A 146 4.05 -9.45 -6.98
CA SER A 146 5.11 -9.79 -7.92
C SER A 146 6.46 -9.90 -7.23
N ARG A 147 7.35 -10.75 -7.77
CA ARG A 147 8.71 -10.91 -7.23
C ARG A 147 9.49 -9.59 -7.31
N LYS A 148 9.39 -8.91 -8.45
CA LYS A 148 9.99 -7.60 -8.71
C LYS A 148 9.51 -6.53 -7.72
N GLY A 149 8.20 -6.45 -7.44
CA GLY A 149 7.63 -5.54 -6.45
C GLY A 149 8.14 -5.84 -5.03
N CYS A 150 8.13 -7.12 -4.65
CA CYS A 150 8.66 -7.58 -3.36
C CYS A 150 10.12 -7.19 -3.16
N GLU A 151 10.98 -7.40 -4.17
CA GLU A 151 12.39 -7.06 -4.06
C GLU A 151 12.61 -5.56 -3.85
N LYS A 152 11.93 -4.73 -4.65
CA LYS A 152 12.01 -3.27 -4.55
C LYS A 152 11.64 -2.78 -3.14
N ILE A 153 10.49 -3.20 -2.62
CA ILE A 153 10.02 -2.70 -1.32
C ILE A 153 10.87 -3.18 -0.15
N VAL A 154 11.33 -4.44 -0.19
CA VAL A 154 12.19 -5.00 0.85
C VAL A 154 13.55 -4.29 0.86
N ARG A 155 14.20 -4.12 -0.30
CA ARG A 155 15.49 -3.40 -0.38
C ARG A 155 15.34 -1.96 0.11
N LEU A 156 14.25 -1.29 -0.26
CA LEU A 156 13.97 0.07 0.24
C LEU A 156 13.86 0.10 1.77
N ALA A 157 13.19 -0.86 2.40
CA ALA A 157 13.06 -0.91 3.84
C ALA A 157 14.41 -1.07 4.55
N PHE A 158 15.26 -1.97 4.06
CA PHE A 158 16.61 -2.16 4.60
C PHE A 158 17.53 -0.95 4.37
N GLU A 159 17.49 -0.34 3.19
CA GLU A 159 18.30 0.85 2.91
C GLU A 159 17.81 2.08 3.68
N PHE A 160 16.50 2.22 3.88
CA PHE A 160 15.97 3.23 4.78
C PHE A 160 16.44 2.99 6.22
N ALA A 161 16.44 1.73 6.68
CA ALA A 161 16.91 1.41 8.02
C ALA A 161 18.39 1.84 8.20
N ARG A 162 19.25 1.46 7.25
CA ARG A 162 20.67 1.90 7.25
C ARG A 162 20.81 3.43 7.17
N SER A 163 20.04 4.10 6.31
CA SER A 163 20.15 5.54 6.09
C SER A 163 19.70 6.39 7.27
N SER A 164 18.91 5.80 8.17
CA SER A 164 18.39 6.44 9.39
C SER A 164 18.99 5.86 10.68
N GLY A 165 20.02 5.00 10.57
CA GLY A 165 20.72 4.43 11.73
C GLY A 165 19.94 3.35 12.50
N ARG A 166 18.79 2.94 11.99
CA ARG A 166 17.90 1.91 12.54
C ARG A 166 18.56 0.53 12.48
N LYS A 167 18.15 -0.36 13.39
CA LYS A 167 18.82 -1.63 13.68
C LYS A 167 17.99 -2.85 13.33
N SER A 168 16.69 -2.72 13.13
CA SER A 168 15.84 -3.85 12.78
C SER A 168 14.79 -3.55 11.71
N VAL A 169 14.45 -4.58 10.93
CA VAL A 169 13.36 -4.58 9.95
C VAL A 169 12.51 -5.83 10.17
N ALA A 170 11.23 -5.63 10.47
CA ALA A 170 10.23 -6.68 10.58
C ALA A 170 9.38 -6.75 9.30
N CYS A 171 9.23 -7.93 8.71
CA CYS A 171 8.33 -8.17 7.58
C CYS A 171 6.98 -8.67 8.10
N ALA A 172 5.91 -7.88 7.91
CA ALA A 172 4.57 -8.23 8.33
C ALA A 172 3.73 -8.76 7.16
N THR A 173 3.23 -10.01 7.25
CA THR A 173 2.43 -10.62 6.16
C THR A 173 1.35 -11.56 6.67
N LYS A 174 0.39 -11.96 5.83
CA LYS A 174 -0.55 -13.07 6.09
C LYS A 174 -0.16 -14.37 5.38
N ALA A 175 1.14 -14.66 5.32
CA ALA A 175 1.68 -15.82 4.59
C ALA A 175 1.23 -17.19 5.11
N ASN A 176 0.71 -17.28 6.33
CA ASN A 176 0.10 -18.51 6.85
C ASN A 176 -1.16 -18.91 6.07
N ILE A 177 -1.95 -17.92 5.62
CA ILE A 177 -3.16 -18.10 4.81
C ILE A 177 -2.83 -17.98 3.31
N MET A 178 -2.24 -16.85 2.91
CA MET A 178 -1.93 -16.54 1.52
C MET A 178 -0.52 -16.99 1.13
N LYS A 179 -0.31 -18.30 1.04
CA LYS A 179 1.02 -18.93 0.90
C LYS A 179 1.75 -18.57 -0.41
N LEU A 180 1.01 -18.27 -1.48
CA LEU A 180 1.58 -17.89 -2.77
C LEU A 180 1.90 -16.39 -2.81
N SER A 181 0.90 -15.53 -2.62
CA SER A 181 1.04 -14.06 -2.69
C SER A 181 1.83 -13.48 -1.52
N GLU A 182 1.26 -13.45 -0.30
CA GLU A 182 1.97 -12.96 0.89
C GLU A 182 3.22 -13.79 1.23
N GLY A 183 3.19 -15.09 0.92
CA GLY A 183 4.36 -15.94 1.05
C GLY A 183 5.49 -15.58 0.09
N LEU A 184 5.21 -15.00 -1.08
CA LEU A 184 6.25 -14.50 -2.00
C LEU A 184 6.98 -13.30 -1.39
N VAL A 185 6.27 -12.40 -0.71
CA VAL A 185 6.86 -11.29 0.04
C VAL A 185 7.79 -11.83 1.12
N LYS A 186 7.31 -12.77 1.94
CA LYS A 186 8.10 -13.38 3.02
C LYS A 186 9.38 -14.04 2.49
N ARG A 187 9.28 -14.89 1.45
CA ARG A 187 10.45 -15.58 0.87
C ARG A 187 11.46 -14.59 0.28
N THR A 188 10.97 -13.56 -0.41
CA THR A 188 11.81 -12.52 -0.99
C THR A 188 12.48 -11.67 0.11
N PHE A 189 11.77 -11.41 1.21
CA PHE A 189 12.34 -10.76 2.39
C PHE A 189 13.48 -11.56 3.01
N GLU A 190 13.26 -12.86 3.25
CA GLU A 190 14.28 -13.74 3.83
C GLU A 190 15.53 -13.86 2.94
N GLU A 191 15.34 -13.90 1.62
CA GLU A 191 16.43 -13.92 0.65
C GLU A 191 17.22 -12.61 0.65
N ILE A 192 16.56 -11.47 0.59
CA ILE A 192 17.25 -10.17 0.54
C ILE A 192 17.90 -9.83 1.87
N ALA A 193 17.32 -10.26 3.00
CA ALA A 193 17.89 -10.04 4.32
C ALA A 193 19.34 -10.54 4.44
N THR A 194 19.76 -11.54 3.65
CA THR A 194 21.16 -12.03 3.67
C THR A 194 22.16 -11.00 3.13
N ASP A 195 21.70 -10.02 2.33
CA ASP A 195 22.53 -8.91 1.85
C ASP A 195 22.73 -7.81 2.93
N TYR A 196 22.03 -7.93 4.07
CA TYR A 196 21.97 -6.95 5.16
C TYR A 196 22.29 -7.56 6.54
N PRO A 197 23.47 -8.18 6.73
CA PRO A 197 23.81 -8.87 7.98
C PRO A 197 23.95 -7.93 9.20
N ASP A 198 24.05 -6.62 8.96
CA ASP A 198 24.09 -5.55 9.98
C ASP A 198 22.71 -5.12 10.50
N ILE A 199 21.62 -5.59 9.88
CA ILE A 199 20.24 -5.26 10.27
C ILE A 199 19.53 -6.53 10.76
N ASN A 200 19.00 -6.47 11.98
CA ASN A 200 18.22 -7.56 12.55
C ASN A 200 16.91 -7.72 11.76
N SER A 201 16.71 -8.87 11.13
CA SER A 201 15.53 -9.16 10.33
C SER A 201 14.60 -10.16 11.02
N SER A 202 13.30 -9.91 10.98
CA SER A 202 12.30 -10.81 11.56
C SER A 202 11.03 -10.86 10.69
N HIS A 203 10.24 -11.92 10.85
CA HIS A 203 8.92 -12.04 10.23
C HIS A 203 7.84 -12.08 11.31
N VAL A 204 6.71 -11.42 11.05
CA VAL A 204 5.54 -11.39 11.93
C VAL A 204 4.26 -11.55 11.11
N ILE A 205 3.27 -12.26 11.66
CA ILE A 205 1.96 -12.36 11.01
C ILE A 205 1.22 -11.04 11.23
N ILE A 206 0.61 -10.49 10.18
CA ILE A 206 0.08 -9.12 10.16
C ILE A 206 -0.92 -8.80 11.28
N ASP A 207 -1.76 -9.75 11.69
CA ASP A 207 -2.70 -9.57 12.81
C ASP A 207 -1.98 -9.49 14.15
N ASN A 208 -0.98 -10.35 14.38
CA ASN A 208 -0.13 -10.23 15.57
C ASN A 208 0.72 -8.95 15.53
N CYS A 209 1.15 -8.50 14.34
CA CYS A 209 1.85 -7.23 14.18
C CYS A 209 0.97 -6.06 14.65
N ALA A 210 -0.27 -5.99 14.20
CA ALA A 210 -1.23 -4.96 14.65
C ALA A 210 -1.45 -5.01 16.18
N HIS A 211 -1.63 -6.22 16.74
CA HIS A 211 -1.76 -6.41 18.18
C HIS A 211 -0.53 -5.93 18.94
N LEU A 212 0.69 -6.29 18.49
CA LEU A 212 1.93 -5.87 19.12
C LEU A 212 2.20 -4.38 18.97
N MET A 213 1.83 -3.74 17.85
CA MET A 213 1.95 -2.30 17.68
C MET A 213 1.10 -1.52 18.70
N VAL A 214 -0.04 -2.07 19.12
CA VAL A 214 -0.84 -1.47 20.20
C VAL A 214 -0.32 -1.84 21.57
N LYS A 215 0.20 -3.07 21.75
CA LYS A 215 0.63 -3.54 23.06
C LYS A 215 2.01 -3.01 23.45
N PHE A 216 2.97 -3.05 22.54
CA PHE A 216 4.39 -2.75 22.68
C PHE A 216 4.95 -2.06 21.41
N PRO A 217 4.45 -0.87 21.04
CA PRO A 217 4.94 -0.15 19.85
C PRO A 217 6.45 0.11 19.86
N GLU A 218 7.03 0.38 21.03
CA GLU A 218 8.46 0.68 21.24
C GLU A 218 9.41 -0.46 20.87
N GLU A 219 8.89 -1.68 20.67
CA GLU A 219 9.68 -2.85 20.24
C GLU A 219 9.89 -2.89 18.71
N PHE A 220 9.16 -2.06 17.95
CA PHE A 220 9.31 -1.98 16.50
C PHE A 220 10.20 -0.82 16.08
N ASP A 221 11.01 -1.08 15.06
CA ASP A 221 11.88 -0.08 14.43
C ASP A 221 11.37 0.21 13.00
N VAL A 222 11.72 -0.63 12.02
CA VAL A 222 11.14 -0.60 10.66
C VAL A 222 10.20 -1.78 10.45
N ILE A 223 9.02 -1.53 9.86
CA ILE A 223 8.07 -2.57 9.45
C ILE A 223 7.88 -2.48 7.93
N VAL A 224 8.16 -3.55 7.20
CA VAL A 224 7.87 -3.67 5.76
C VAL A 224 6.69 -4.60 5.50
N THR A 225 5.77 -4.19 4.63
CA THR A 225 4.53 -4.94 4.37
C THR A 225 3.89 -4.57 3.01
N THR A 226 2.90 -5.34 2.57
CA THR A 226 2.14 -5.09 1.33
C THR A 226 1.23 -3.87 1.42
N ASN A 227 0.70 -3.44 0.27
CA ASN A 227 -0.09 -2.22 0.13
C ASN A 227 -1.25 -2.09 1.12
N MET A 228 -2.18 -3.05 1.14
CA MET A 228 -3.36 -2.96 2.00
C MET A 228 -2.98 -3.04 3.48
N ASN A 229 -2.10 -3.96 3.83
CA ASN A 229 -1.63 -4.16 5.20
C ASN A 229 -0.91 -2.90 5.72
N GLY A 230 -0.07 -2.29 4.88
CA GLY A 230 0.67 -1.08 5.21
C GLY A 230 -0.22 0.14 5.38
N ASP A 231 -1.30 0.26 4.61
CA ASP A 231 -2.31 1.30 4.81
C ASP A 231 -2.89 1.22 6.23
N ILE A 232 -3.42 0.05 6.58
CA ILE A 232 -4.06 -0.20 7.88
C ILE A 232 -3.08 0.02 9.04
N LEU A 233 -1.88 -0.57 8.98
CA LEU A 233 -0.91 -0.44 10.07
C LEU A 233 -0.41 1.00 10.24
N SER A 234 -0.28 1.76 9.16
CA SER A 234 0.20 3.14 9.26
C SER A 234 -0.83 4.10 9.86
N ASP A 235 -2.11 3.89 9.56
CA ASP A 235 -3.19 4.63 10.21
C ASP A 235 -3.31 4.22 11.69
N LEU A 236 -3.19 2.92 12.00
CA LEU A 236 -3.08 2.44 13.39
C LEU A 236 -1.93 3.14 14.12
N GLY A 237 -0.75 3.17 13.51
CA GLY A 237 0.44 3.82 14.07
C GLY A 237 0.20 5.31 14.34
N SER A 238 -0.43 6.04 13.42
CA SER A 238 -0.76 7.45 13.62
C SER A 238 -1.58 7.68 14.88
N GLY A 239 -2.52 6.79 15.20
CA GLY A 239 -3.35 6.87 16.41
C GLY A 239 -2.56 6.73 17.72
N LEU A 240 -1.36 6.16 17.69
CA LEU A 240 -0.50 6.01 18.86
C LEU A 240 0.15 7.34 19.28
N ILE A 241 0.35 8.26 18.34
CA ILE A 241 1.18 9.47 18.52
C ILE A 241 0.41 10.80 18.37
N GLY A 242 -0.92 10.76 18.24
CA GLY A 242 -1.77 11.96 18.19
C GLY A 242 -2.75 11.99 17.01
N GLY A 243 -2.63 11.05 16.07
CA GLY A 243 -3.52 10.89 14.93
C GLY A 243 -2.96 11.42 13.62
N LEU A 244 -3.82 11.43 12.60
CA LEU A 244 -3.46 11.72 11.21
C LEU A 244 -2.88 13.13 10.97
N GLY A 245 -3.12 14.09 11.86
CA GLY A 245 -2.53 15.44 11.81
C GLY A 245 -1.00 15.45 11.99
N PHE A 246 -0.42 14.32 12.42
CA PHE A 246 1.00 14.12 12.70
C PHE A 246 1.64 13.00 11.87
N ALA A 247 0.94 12.48 10.85
CA ALA A 247 1.40 11.36 10.04
C ALA A 247 1.92 11.83 8.66
N PRO A 248 3.23 12.04 8.50
CA PRO A 248 3.83 12.37 7.21
C PRO A 248 4.00 11.13 6.31
N GLY A 249 4.22 11.37 5.03
CA GLY A 249 4.45 10.31 4.05
C GLY A 249 5.40 10.70 2.93
N ALA A 250 6.17 9.73 2.45
CA ALA A 250 6.99 9.86 1.25
C ALA A 250 6.80 8.64 0.34
N ASN A 251 6.33 8.87 -0.89
CA ASN A 251 6.30 7.87 -1.94
C ASN A 251 7.61 7.95 -2.72
N ILE A 252 8.42 6.90 -2.64
CA ILE A 252 9.76 6.81 -3.20
C ILE A 252 9.75 5.85 -4.38
N GLY A 253 10.32 6.28 -5.50
CA GLY A 253 10.63 5.46 -6.67
C GLY A 253 12.11 5.57 -7.04
N GLU A 254 12.51 4.91 -8.13
CA GLU A 254 13.89 4.99 -8.65
C GLU A 254 14.21 6.38 -9.22
N GLU A 255 13.25 7.00 -9.91
CA GLU A 255 13.44 8.27 -10.61
C GLU A 255 12.63 9.43 -10.02
N TYR A 256 11.53 9.12 -9.33
CA TYR A 256 10.55 10.10 -8.87
C TYR A 256 10.31 9.96 -7.37
N SER A 257 9.98 11.06 -6.69
CA SER A 257 9.59 11.06 -5.28
C SER A 257 8.45 12.04 -5.03
N ILE A 258 7.40 11.59 -4.34
CA ILE A 258 6.20 12.37 -4.03
C ILE A 258 6.01 12.41 -2.51
N PHE A 259 6.09 13.61 -1.93
CA PHE A 259 5.94 13.86 -0.50
C PHE A 259 4.54 14.38 -0.21
N GLU A 260 3.83 13.71 0.70
CA GLU A 260 2.43 13.98 1.03
C GLU A 260 2.09 13.52 2.44
N ALA A 261 1.19 14.24 3.12
CA ALA A 261 0.61 13.75 4.37
C ALA A 261 -0.21 12.47 4.15
N VAL A 262 -0.34 11.65 5.19
CA VAL A 262 -1.18 10.42 5.14
C VAL A 262 -2.67 10.76 5.08
N HIS A 263 -3.09 11.86 5.68
CA HIS A 263 -4.50 12.25 5.79
C HIS A 263 -5.16 12.62 4.44
N GLY A 264 -6.49 12.50 4.38
CA GLY A 264 -7.30 12.93 3.24
C GLY A 264 -7.57 14.45 3.16
N SER A 265 -8.48 14.85 2.27
CA SER A 265 -8.82 16.27 2.00
C SER A 265 -9.68 16.94 3.07
N ALA A 266 -10.23 16.16 4.02
CA ALA A 266 -11.06 16.62 5.14
C ALA A 266 -11.99 17.82 4.82
N PRO A 267 -12.96 17.69 3.89
CA PRO A 267 -13.73 18.83 3.35
C PRO A 267 -14.42 19.70 4.40
N LYS A 268 -14.81 19.10 5.53
CA LYS A 268 -15.45 19.79 6.66
C LYS A 268 -14.60 20.86 7.36
N TYR A 269 -13.27 20.85 7.15
CA TYR A 269 -12.34 21.82 7.75
C TYR A 269 -11.74 22.79 6.73
N ALA A 270 -12.05 22.61 5.44
CA ALA A 270 -11.46 23.41 4.37
C ALA A 270 -11.83 24.90 4.50
N GLY A 271 -10.82 25.76 4.47
CA GLY A 271 -10.97 27.22 4.54
C GLY A 271 -11.25 27.77 5.93
N MET A 272 -11.21 26.94 6.98
CA MET A 272 -11.54 27.37 8.34
C MET A 272 -10.35 27.96 9.11
N ASN A 273 -9.12 27.84 8.60
CA ASN A 273 -7.88 28.22 9.29
C ASN A 273 -7.72 27.52 10.66
N GLN A 274 -8.13 26.25 10.74
CA GLN A 274 -8.10 25.45 11.98
C GLN A 274 -7.35 24.12 11.83
N ILE A 275 -6.96 23.75 10.62
CA ILE A 275 -6.36 22.45 10.34
C ILE A 275 -4.91 22.41 10.84
N ASN A 276 -4.47 21.27 11.35
CA ASN A 276 -3.08 21.03 11.72
C ASN A 276 -2.22 20.80 10.47
N PRO A 277 -1.21 21.65 10.18
CA PRO A 277 -0.35 21.47 9.02
C PRO A 277 0.85 20.54 9.29
N THR A 278 0.99 19.97 10.49
CA THR A 278 2.21 19.26 10.93
C THR A 278 2.55 18.05 10.06
N ALA A 279 1.58 17.19 9.72
CA ALA A 279 1.80 16.05 8.83
C ALA A 279 2.34 16.46 7.45
N MET A 280 1.78 17.53 6.86
CA MET A 280 2.23 18.05 5.57
C MET A 280 3.62 18.68 5.69
N LEU A 281 3.86 19.41 6.77
CA LEU A 281 5.16 20.01 7.06
C LEU A 281 6.25 18.95 7.21
N PHE A 282 5.99 17.88 7.96
CA PHE A 282 6.94 16.78 8.13
C PHE A 282 7.15 15.98 6.84
N SER A 283 6.16 15.92 5.95
CA SER A 283 6.39 15.40 4.59
C SER A 283 7.33 16.32 3.80
N GLY A 284 7.23 17.64 3.99
CA GLY A 284 8.21 18.62 3.51
C GLY A 284 9.60 18.46 4.15
N VAL A 285 9.69 18.11 5.43
CA VAL A 285 10.96 17.77 6.10
C VAL A 285 11.59 16.52 5.47
N MET A 286 10.81 15.48 5.21
CA MET A 286 11.27 14.29 4.47
C MET A 286 11.77 14.65 3.07
N MET A 287 11.10 15.58 2.38
CA MET A 287 11.53 16.10 1.08
C MET A 287 12.88 16.83 1.17
N LEU A 288 13.07 17.70 2.16
CA LEU A 288 14.35 18.39 2.37
C LEU A 288 15.49 17.40 2.62
N ARG A 289 15.26 16.35 3.43
CA ARG A 289 16.25 15.29 3.64
C ARG A 289 16.57 14.53 2.35
N HIS A 290 15.56 14.27 1.51
CA HIS A 290 15.77 13.65 0.20
C HIS A 290 16.61 14.54 -0.74
N LEU A 291 16.44 15.87 -0.67
CA LEU A 291 17.22 16.86 -1.43
C LEU A 291 18.64 17.11 -0.87
N GLY A 292 18.99 16.50 0.27
CA GLY A 292 20.26 16.72 0.97
C GLY A 292 20.30 17.99 1.83
N GLU A 293 19.18 18.68 2.01
CA GLU A 293 19.04 19.90 2.81
C GLU A 293 18.82 19.56 4.31
N PHE A 294 19.71 18.72 4.87
CA PHE A 294 19.59 18.18 6.23
C PHE A 294 19.48 19.26 7.31
N LYS A 295 20.29 20.32 7.20
CA LYS A 295 20.27 21.44 8.17
C LYS A 295 18.92 22.15 8.22
N ALA A 296 18.28 22.34 7.07
CA ALA A 296 16.98 22.99 7.00
C ALA A 296 15.87 22.07 7.55
N ALA A 297 15.95 20.78 7.22
CA ALA A 297 15.06 19.76 7.79
C ALA A 297 15.12 19.74 9.33
N ASP A 298 16.32 19.69 9.90
CA ASP A 298 16.52 19.65 11.35
C ASP A 298 16.10 20.95 12.03
N ALA A 299 16.29 22.10 11.38
CA ALA A 299 15.84 23.40 11.89
C ALA A 299 14.31 23.47 11.99
N ILE A 300 13.58 22.97 10.98
CA ILE A 300 12.12 22.91 11.00
C ILE A 300 11.64 21.95 12.10
N GLU A 301 12.23 20.75 12.19
CA GLU A 301 11.85 19.75 13.18
C GLU A 301 12.02 20.29 14.61
N ASN A 302 13.18 20.91 14.92
CA ASN A 302 13.40 21.58 16.20
C ASN A 302 12.39 22.71 16.45
N ALA A 303 12.11 23.56 15.45
CA ALA A 303 11.16 24.65 15.60
C ALA A 303 9.75 24.15 15.93
N VAL A 304 9.32 23.03 15.34
CA VAL A 304 8.04 22.40 15.67
C VAL A 304 8.04 21.86 17.09
N PHE A 305 9.11 21.18 17.52
CA PHE A 305 9.22 20.64 18.88
C PHE A 305 9.25 21.73 19.95
N VAL A 306 9.94 22.84 19.70
CA VAL A 306 9.88 24.04 20.55
C VAL A 306 8.45 24.58 20.61
N THR A 307 7.77 24.68 19.45
CA THR A 307 6.40 25.22 19.36
C THR A 307 5.39 24.37 20.16
N LEU A 308 5.49 23.04 20.06
CA LEU A 308 4.56 22.13 20.74
C LEU A 308 4.96 21.89 22.21
N GLY A 309 6.21 21.54 22.47
CA GLY A 309 6.68 21.11 23.80
C GLY A 309 6.89 22.26 24.77
N ARG A 310 7.59 23.32 24.34
CA ARG A 310 7.95 24.47 25.18
C ARG A 310 6.85 25.51 25.20
N ASP A 311 6.46 25.99 24.01
CA ASP A 311 5.55 27.13 23.87
C ASP A 311 4.07 26.73 24.00
N LYS A 312 3.76 25.44 23.83
CA LYS A 312 2.40 24.87 23.97
C LYS A 312 1.38 25.45 22.99
N TYR A 313 1.83 25.77 21.77
CA TYR A 313 0.95 26.20 20.68
C TYR A 313 0.41 24.98 19.96
N PHE A 314 -0.85 24.64 20.27
CA PHE A 314 -1.48 23.43 19.77
C PHE A 314 -2.61 23.74 18.79
N THR A 315 -2.76 22.93 17.75
CA THR A 315 -3.92 22.95 16.87
C THR A 315 -5.10 22.21 17.48
N ARG A 316 -6.27 22.36 16.85
CA ARG A 316 -7.58 21.88 17.33
C ARG A 316 -7.62 20.38 17.62
N ASP A 317 -6.92 19.57 16.83
CA ASP A 317 -6.83 18.12 16.98
C ASP A 317 -6.12 17.68 18.27
N VAL A 318 -5.31 18.54 18.88
CA VAL A 318 -4.60 18.24 20.15
C VAL A 318 -5.34 18.77 21.38
N LYS A 319 -5.89 20.00 21.32
CA LYS A 319 -6.51 20.67 22.48
C LYS A 319 -8.04 20.77 22.43
N GLY A 320 -8.67 20.39 21.32
CA GLY A 320 -10.07 20.70 21.06
C GLY A 320 -10.28 22.20 20.79
N ASP A 321 -11.54 22.64 20.82
CA ASP A 321 -11.89 24.01 20.45
C ASP A 321 -11.35 25.06 21.44
N ALA A 322 -11.31 24.70 22.73
CA ALA A 322 -10.79 25.58 23.78
C ALA A 322 -9.27 25.47 23.88
N GLY A 323 -8.56 26.55 23.57
CA GLY A 323 -7.11 26.64 23.73
C GLY A 323 -6.28 26.19 22.53
N SER A 324 -6.91 25.90 21.39
CA SER A 324 -6.20 25.72 20.12
C SER A 324 -5.89 27.05 19.43
N VAL A 325 -4.78 27.09 18.69
CA VAL A 325 -4.44 28.19 17.78
C VAL A 325 -4.84 27.88 16.34
N SER A 326 -5.00 28.92 15.53
CA SER A 326 -5.29 28.78 14.09
C SER A 326 -4.09 28.22 13.32
N THR A 327 -4.33 27.71 12.11
CA THR A 327 -3.27 27.22 11.21
C THR A 327 -2.23 28.31 10.95
N THR A 328 -2.67 29.55 10.71
CA THR A 328 -1.77 30.71 10.50
C THR A 328 -0.92 31.02 11.73
N VAL A 329 -1.51 31.09 12.92
CA VAL A 329 -0.78 31.40 14.17
C VAL A 329 0.22 30.31 14.49
N TYR A 330 -0.16 29.04 14.32
CA TYR A 330 0.75 27.90 14.47
C TYR A 330 1.94 28.00 13.49
N THR A 331 1.66 28.31 12.22
CA THR A 331 2.68 28.47 11.17
C THR A 331 3.67 29.60 11.51
N ASP A 332 3.15 30.78 11.87
CA ASP A 332 3.98 31.94 12.20
C ASP A 332 4.83 31.71 13.44
N LYS A 333 4.29 30.97 14.42
CA LYS A 333 5.03 30.60 15.62
C LYS A 333 6.19 29.65 15.30
N ILE A 334 5.97 28.63 14.46
CA ILE A 334 7.05 27.74 13.99
C ILE A 334 8.14 28.55 13.28
N ILE A 335 7.76 29.48 12.38
CA ILE A 335 8.73 30.34 11.68
C ILE A 335 9.56 31.17 12.68
N SER A 336 8.91 31.75 13.70
CA SER A 336 9.61 32.53 14.73
C SER A 336 10.59 31.71 15.58
N ASN A 337 10.41 30.39 15.63
CA ASN A 337 11.25 29.46 16.38
C ASN A 337 12.34 28.81 15.49
N LEU A 338 12.47 29.17 14.21
CA LEU A 338 13.56 28.67 13.36
C LEU A 338 14.92 29.13 13.92
N GLY A 339 15.82 28.16 14.15
CA GLY A 339 17.14 28.36 14.75
C GLY A 339 17.21 28.04 16.24
N GLU A 340 16.06 27.89 16.91
CA GLU A 340 15.98 27.36 18.27
C GLU A 340 16.24 25.84 18.28
N LYS A 341 16.63 25.31 19.44
CA LYS A 341 16.80 23.88 19.68
C LYS A 341 15.89 23.40 20.80
N PHE A 342 15.32 22.22 20.64
CA PHE A 342 14.54 21.58 21.70
C PHE A 342 15.48 20.76 22.59
N GLU A 343 15.43 20.97 23.91
CA GLU A 343 16.44 20.49 24.88
C GLU A 343 16.55 18.95 24.93
N ASP A 344 15.42 18.25 24.76
CA ASP A 344 15.35 16.78 24.86
C ASP A 344 15.38 16.08 23.47
N TYR A 345 15.79 16.78 22.42
CA TYR A 345 15.86 16.22 21.07
C TYR A 345 17.28 16.21 20.50
N GLU A 346 17.80 15.01 20.23
CA GLU A 346 19.02 14.83 19.45
C GLU A 346 18.67 14.59 17.98
N SER A 347 19.21 15.44 17.10
CA SER A 347 19.15 15.22 15.65
C SER A 347 19.95 13.97 15.29
N HIS A 348 19.32 13.00 14.63
CA HIS A 348 20.04 11.84 14.10
C HIS A 348 20.86 12.21 12.85
N GLU A 349 22.00 11.53 12.65
CA GLU A 349 22.75 11.65 11.40
C GLU A 349 21.96 10.95 10.28
N TYR A 350 21.35 11.74 9.40
CA TYR A 350 20.68 11.22 8.21
C TYR A 350 21.65 11.08 7.06
N ARG A 351 21.55 9.96 6.37
CA ARG A 351 22.25 9.72 5.10
C ARG A 351 21.22 9.60 3.98
N PRO A 352 21.57 9.96 2.73
CA PRO A 352 20.70 9.69 1.59
C PRO A 352 20.35 8.20 1.52
N ILE A 353 19.08 7.89 1.25
CA ILE A 353 18.64 6.51 1.02
C ILE A 353 19.26 6.03 -0.29
N LYS A 354 19.97 4.89 -0.25
CA LYS A 354 20.49 4.27 -1.47
C LYS A 354 19.34 3.53 -2.17
N ILE A 355 19.04 3.93 -3.40
CA ILE A 355 18.06 3.22 -4.23
C ILE A 355 18.79 2.28 -5.17
N TYR A 356 18.51 0.97 -5.10
CA TYR A 356 19.06 0.01 -6.05
C TYR A 356 18.21 -0.02 -7.31
N PRO A 357 18.80 0.15 -8.49
CA PRO A 357 18.08 -0.03 -9.73
C PRO A 357 17.73 -1.50 -9.87
N VAL A 358 16.43 -1.81 -9.97
CA VAL A 358 15.98 -3.14 -10.39
C VAL A 358 15.80 -3.09 -11.91
N SER A 359 16.12 -4.18 -12.60
CA SER A 359 16.02 -4.24 -14.07
C SER A 359 14.68 -3.70 -14.56
N LYS A 360 14.71 -2.73 -15.48
CA LYS A 360 13.49 -2.19 -16.12
C LYS A 360 12.82 -3.21 -17.05
N ALA A 361 13.54 -4.22 -17.50
CA ALA A 361 12.97 -5.30 -18.29
C ALA A 361 11.87 -6.04 -17.50
N PRO A 362 10.90 -6.67 -18.19
CA PRO A 362 9.98 -7.60 -17.55
C PRO A 362 10.78 -8.66 -16.77
N ASP A 363 10.41 -8.89 -15.51
CA ASP A 363 11.00 -9.94 -14.68
C ASP A 363 10.48 -11.29 -15.17
N LEU A 364 11.13 -11.81 -16.22
CA LEU A 364 10.76 -13.07 -16.82
C LEU A 364 11.45 -14.22 -16.08
N VAL A 365 10.87 -14.61 -14.94
CA VAL A 365 11.27 -15.81 -14.21
C VAL A 365 10.93 -17.03 -15.07
N LYS A 366 11.95 -17.64 -15.69
CA LYS A 366 11.78 -18.85 -16.52
C LYS A 366 11.90 -20.09 -15.65
N PRO A 367 10.83 -20.87 -15.45
CA PRO A 367 10.96 -22.18 -14.83
C PRO A 367 11.71 -23.13 -15.78
N LYS A 368 12.40 -24.13 -15.23
CA LYS A 368 13.03 -25.22 -16.01
C LYS A 368 11.96 -26.11 -16.64
N THR A 369 10.87 -26.38 -15.92
CA THR A 369 9.72 -27.10 -16.44
C THR A 369 8.42 -26.34 -16.19
N ARG A 370 7.49 -26.41 -17.14
CA ARG A 370 6.15 -25.84 -17.03
C ARG A 370 5.14 -26.86 -17.51
N ARG A 371 4.12 -27.10 -16.69
CA ARG A 371 2.97 -27.94 -17.03
C ARG A 371 1.68 -27.24 -16.64
N VAL A 372 0.60 -27.55 -17.36
CA VAL A 372 -0.77 -27.21 -16.99
C VAL A 372 -1.42 -28.52 -16.58
N ASP A 373 -1.81 -28.64 -15.32
CA ASP A 373 -2.43 -29.87 -14.77
C ASP A 373 -3.94 -29.91 -15.06
N GLY A 374 -4.54 -28.77 -15.40
CA GLY A 374 -5.98 -28.59 -15.55
C GLY A 374 -6.41 -27.12 -15.58
N ILE A 375 -7.69 -26.88 -15.32
CA ILE A 375 -8.29 -25.55 -15.23
C ILE A 375 -9.25 -25.47 -14.03
N ASP A 376 -9.37 -24.29 -13.44
CA ASP A 376 -10.52 -23.91 -12.64
C ASP A 376 -11.47 -23.09 -13.51
N ILE A 377 -12.74 -23.48 -13.60
CA ILE A 377 -13.78 -22.73 -14.31
C ILE A 377 -14.85 -22.26 -13.33
N PHE A 378 -15.20 -20.99 -13.41
CA PHE A 378 -16.21 -20.36 -12.57
C PHE A 378 -17.52 -20.26 -13.34
N ILE A 379 -18.57 -20.92 -12.81
CA ILE A 379 -19.90 -20.98 -13.42
C ILE A 379 -20.92 -20.24 -12.56
N GLU A 380 -21.94 -19.67 -13.22
CA GLU A 380 -23.11 -19.07 -12.59
C GLU A 380 -24.29 -20.05 -12.61
N THR A 381 -24.77 -20.49 -11.44
CA THR A 381 -25.90 -21.42 -11.36
C THR A 381 -26.57 -21.46 -9.98
N THR A 382 -27.87 -21.71 -9.97
CA THR A 382 -28.65 -22.03 -8.76
C THR A 382 -28.79 -23.54 -8.53
N GLN A 383 -28.25 -24.37 -9.42
CA GLN A 383 -28.29 -25.82 -9.29
C GLN A 383 -27.43 -26.30 -8.12
N LYS A 384 -27.89 -27.34 -7.41
CA LYS A 384 -27.12 -27.95 -6.32
C LYS A 384 -25.79 -28.53 -6.85
N ALA A 385 -24.69 -28.31 -6.14
CA ALA A 385 -23.34 -28.76 -6.55
C ALA A 385 -23.26 -30.25 -6.92
N LYS A 386 -24.00 -31.14 -6.23
CA LYS A 386 -24.08 -32.57 -6.59
C LYS A 386 -24.66 -32.81 -8.01
N HIS A 387 -25.67 -32.03 -8.40
CA HIS A 387 -26.27 -32.13 -9.73
C HIS A 387 -25.35 -31.54 -10.79
N VAL A 388 -24.69 -30.41 -10.48
CA VAL A 388 -23.65 -29.82 -11.33
C VAL A 388 -22.53 -30.84 -11.58
N GLY A 389 -22.03 -31.49 -10.52
CA GLY A 389 -20.97 -32.49 -10.62
C GLY A 389 -21.33 -33.65 -11.55
N ALA A 390 -22.50 -34.27 -11.34
CA ALA A 390 -22.96 -35.36 -12.20
C ALA A 390 -23.15 -34.94 -13.67
N LYS A 391 -23.61 -33.72 -13.92
CA LYS A 391 -23.71 -33.16 -15.27
C LYS A 391 -22.33 -32.97 -15.91
N LEU A 392 -21.38 -32.39 -15.18
CA LEU A 392 -20.02 -32.20 -15.67
C LEU A 392 -19.33 -33.53 -15.98
N ASP A 393 -19.49 -34.55 -15.12
CA ASP A 393 -18.96 -35.89 -15.40
C ASP A 393 -19.52 -36.47 -16.70
N THR A 394 -20.82 -36.29 -16.95
CA THR A 394 -21.47 -36.75 -18.18
C THR A 394 -20.98 -35.98 -19.40
N LEU A 395 -20.89 -34.65 -19.31
CA LEU A 395 -20.44 -33.78 -20.41
C LEU A 395 -19.00 -34.06 -20.83
N LEU A 396 -18.14 -34.42 -19.87
CA LEU A 396 -16.71 -34.59 -20.06
C LEU A 396 -16.28 -36.06 -20.27
N ALA A 397 -17.22 -36.99 -20.33
CA ALA A 397 -16.97 -38.44 -20.41
C ALA A 397 -16.14 -38.87 -21.64
N ASP A 398 -16.19 -38.11 -22.74
CA ASP A 398 -15.42 -38.31 -23.98
C ASP A 398 -14.18 -37.40 -24.09
N THR A 399 -13.71 -36.88 -22.96
CA THR A 399 -12.50 -36.05 -22.87
C THR A 399 -11.49 -36.66 -21.89
N ASP A 400 -10.22 -36.27 -22.03
CA ASP A 400 -9.17 -36.63 -21.06
C ASP A 400 -9.17 -35.74 -19.81
N ILE A 401 -10.25 -34.99 -19.58
CA ILE A 401 -10.41 -34.07 -18.47
C ILE A 401 -11.57 -34.55 -17.59
N LYS A 402 -11.37 -34.55 -16.28
CA LYS A 402 -12.39 -34.93 -15.30
C LYS A 402 -12.59 -33.85 -14.25
N LEU A 403 -13.79 -33.83 -13.68
CA LEU A 403 -14.04 -33.03 -12.48
C LEU A 403 -13.27 -33.61 -11.30
N LYS A 404 -12.48 -32.77 -10.64
CA LYS A 404 -11.83 -33.10 -9.37
C LYS A 404 -12.71 -32.74 -8.19
N LEU A 405 -13.21 -31.51 -8.17
CA LEU A 405 -14.05 -30.97 -7.12
C LEU A 405 -14.78 -29.72 -7.58
N ILE A 406 -15.81 -29.32 -6.82
CA ILE A 406 -16.48 -28.03 -6.93
C ILE A 406 -16.33 -27.32 -5.59
N THR A 407 -16.00 -26.04 -5.63
CA THR A 407 -16.03 -25.16 -4.46
C THR A 407 -17.05 -24.05 -4.60
N CYS A 408 -17.52 -23.56 -3.46
CA CYS A 408 -18.25 -22.32 -3.36
C CYS A 408 -17.55 -21.45 -2.29
N ARG A 409 -17.18 -20.22 -2.64
CA ARG A 409 -16.40 -19.32 -1.77
C ARG A 409 -15.12 -19.98 -1.20
N GLY A 410 -14.49 -20.86 -1.97
CA GLY A 410 -13.24 -21.53 -1.59
C GLY A 410 -13.40 -22.76 -0.68
N VAL A 411 -14.62 -23.18 -0.38
CA VAL A 411 -14.94 -24.40 0.41
C VAL A 411 -15.46 -25.49 -0.52
N VAL A 412 -14.96 -26.72 -0.37
CA VAL A 412 -15.43 -27.86 -1.16
C VAL A 412 -16.92 -28.14 -0.88
N VAL A 413 -17.70 -28.19 -1.96
CA VAL A 413 -19.15 -28.52 -1.95
C VAL A 413 -19.49 -29.74 -2.80
N HIS A 414 -18.52 -30.27 -3.55
CA HIS A 414 -18.63 -31.54 -4.24
C HIS A 414 -17.24 -32.12 -4.55
N PRO A 415 -16.99 -33.43 -4.32
CA PRO A 415 -17.82 -34.31 -3.52
C PRO A 415 -17.85 -33.86 -2.05
N LEU A 416 -18.93 -34.17 -1.33
CA LEU A 416 -19.03 -33.98 0.12
C LEU A 416 -19.02 -35.36 0.78
N GLY A 417 -18.23 -35.52 1.84
CA GLY A 417 -18.22 -36.76 2.63
C GLY A 417 -19.54 -36.95 3.39
N GLU A 418 -19.84 -38.19 3.76
CA GLU A 418 -21.12 -38.58 4.39
C GLU A 418 -21.42 -37.86 5.71
N ASN A 419 -20.40 -37.38 6.42
CA ASN A 419 -20.52 -36.67 7.70
C ASN A 419 -20.12 -35.18 7.61
N THR A 420 -20.31 -34.55 6.45
CA THR A 420 -19.94 -33.14 6.24
C THR A 420 -21.18 -32.25 6.26
N ILE A 421 -21.11 -31.13 6.97
CA ILE A 421 -22.16 -30.11 6.94
C ILE A 421 -22.05 -29.35 5.61
N MET A 422 -23.16 -29.26 4.87
CA MET A 422 -23.23 -28.44 3.66
C MET A 422 -23.05 -26.96 4.05
N PRO A 423 -22.04 -26.25 3.50
CA PRO A 423 -21.92 -24.82 3.74
C PRO A 423 -23.00 -24.05 2.99
N ASP A 424 -23.30 -22.84 3.45
CA ASP A 424 -24.11 -21.90 2.67
C ASP A 424 -23.44 -21.63 1.31
N VAL A 425 -24.22 -21.71 0.24
CA VAL A 425 -23.76 -21.52 -1.14
C VAL A 425 -24.32 -20.25 -1.75
N VAL A 426 -23.55 -19.69 -2.68
CA VAL A 426 -23.97 -18.61 -3.58
C VAL A 426 -24.07 -19.15 -5.01
N ASP A 427 -24.52 -18.32 -5.94
CA ASP A 427 -24.70 -18.65 -7.35
C ASP A 427 -23.40 -18.74 -8.16
N ALA A 428 -22.24 -18.47 -7.55
CA ALA A 428 -20.92 -18.62 -8.14
C ALA A 428 -20.22 -19.91 -7.63
N LEU A 429 -19.96 -20.86 -8.54
CA LEU A 429 -19.24 -22.10 -8.24
C LEU A 429 -17.94 -22.19 -9.03
N GLN A 430 -16.84 -22.56 -8.36
CA GLN A 430 -15.57 -22.90 -9.00
C GLN A 430 -15.50 -24.41 -9.20
N CYS A 431 -15.42 -24.87 -10.44
CA CYS A 431 -15.27 -26.27 -10.81
C CYS A 431 -13.80 -26.53 -11.19
N ARG A 432 -13.12 -27.37 -10.42
CA ARG A 432 -11.74 -27.76 -10.69
C ARG A 432 -11.71 -28.97 -11.60
N LEU A 433 -11.18 -28.80 -12.80
CA LEU A 433 -11.07 -29.82 -13.83
C LEU A 433 -9.60 -30.16 -14.04
N VAL A 434 -9.26 -31.44 -14.02
CA VAL A 434 -7.87 -31.91 -14.14
C VAL A 434 -7.76 -33.02 -15.16
N HIS A 435 -6.56 -33.24 -15.67
CA HIS A 435 -6.31 -34.38 -16.53
C HIS A 435 -6.63 -35.72 -15.83
N THR A 436 -7.20 -36.67 -16.57
CA THR A 436 -7.57 -38.01 -16.06
C THR A 436 -6.37 -38.76 -15.50
N HIS A 437 -5.23 -38.65 -16.19
CA HIS A 437 -3.92 -39.15 -15.81
C HIS A 437 -3.10 -38.07 -15.10
N ALA A 438 -2.50 -38.43 -13.96
CA ALA A 438 -1.71 -37.50 -13.14
C ALA A 438 -0.43 -37.06 -13.87
N LYS A 439 -0.03 -35.80 -13.64
CA LYS A 439 1.19 -35.18 -14.21
C LYS A 439 1.22 -35.11 -15.74
N THR A 440 0.06 -35.21 -16.40
CA THR A 440 -0.05 -35.00 -17.84
C THR A 440 -0.35 -33.54 -18.15
N HIS A 441 0.23 -33.03 -19.23
CA HIS A 441 0.00 -31.67 -19.70
C HIS A 441 -1.37 -31.55 -20.38
N VAL A 442 -2.16 -30.57 -19.95
CA VAL A 442 -3.39 -30.17 -20.61
C VAL A 442 -3.08 -29.01 -21.57
N ASP A 443 -3.24 -29.25 -22.88
CA ASP A 443 -3.01 -28.22 -23.89
C ASP A 443 -4.25 -27.32 -24.11
N ASP A 444 -4.06 -26.25 -24.89
CA ASP A 444 -5.11 -25.27 -25.15
C ASP A 444 -6.27 -25.83 -25.99
N ALA A 445 -6.01 -26.80 -26.87
CA ALA A 445 -7.06 -27.42 -27.66
C ALA A 445 -7.99 -28.28 -26.78
N MET A 446 -7.43 -29.01 -25.82
CA MET A 446 -8.19 -29.73 -24.80
C MET A 446 -9.05 -28.78 -23.97
N ILE A 447 -8.48 -27.64 -23.52
CA ILE A 447 -9.21 -26.63 -22.74
C ILE A 447 -10.40 -26.08 -23.54
N LEU A 448 -10.19 -25.70 -24.80
CA LEU A 448 -11.26 -25.16 -25.65
C LEU A 448 -12.39 -26.19 -25.87
N LYS A 449 -12.06 -27.47 -26.08
CA LYS A 449 -13.07 -28.55 -26.19
C LYS A 449 -13.90 -28.70 -24.90
N VAL A 450 -13.25 -28.58 -23.74
CA VAL A 450 -13.95 -28.62 -22.43
C VAL A 450 -14.88 -27.42 -22.28
N LEU A 451 -14.42 -26.20 -22.63
CA LEU A 451 -15.24 -25.00 -22.56
C LEU A 451 -16.46 -25.08 -23.48
N GLU A 452 -16.29 -25.59 -24.71
CA GLU A 452 -17.39 -25.78 -25.66
C GLU A 452 -18.46 -26.73 -25.12
N LYS A 453 -18.06 -27.78 -24.39
CA LYS A 453 -19.00 -28.70 -23.74
C LYS A 453 -19.71 -28.05 -22.56
N ILE A 454 -18.99 -27.34 -21.69
CA ILE A 454 -19.57 -26.75 -20.48
C ILE A 454 -20.55 -25.62 -20.83
N GLN A 455 -20.23 -24.77 -21.82
CA GLN A 455 -21.10 -23.66 -22.23
C GLN A 455 -22.46 -24.12 -22.79
N SER A 456 -22.60 -25.40 -23.18
CA SER A 456 -23.89 -25.95 -23.63
C SER A 456 -24.92 -26.07 -22.50
N GLU A 457 -24.47 -26.10 -21.24
CA GLU A 457 -25.32 -26.31 -20.05
C GLU A 457 -25.17 -25.22 -18.98
N PHE A 458 -24.00 -24.59 -18.88
CA PHE A 458 -23.68 -23.63 -17.81
C PHE A 458 -23.09 -22.34 -18.37
N SER A 459 -23.55 -21.20 -17.86
CA SER A 459 -22.89 -19.91 -18.06
C SER A 459 -21.58 -19.89 -17.26
N TRP A 460 -20.49 -19.44 -17.89
CA TRP A 460 -19.19 -19.28 -17.24
C TRP A 460 -18.65 -17.87 -17.52
N GLY A 461 -17.96 -17.31 -16.53
CA GLY A 461 -17.44 -15.93 -16.60
C GLY A 461 -15.95 -15.78 -16.36
N HIS A 462 -15.30 -16.81 -15.82
CA HIS A 462 -13.90 -16.75 -15.41
C HIS A 462 -13.26 -18.13 -15.46
N ILE A 463 -12.00 -18.17 -15.90
CA ILE A 463 -11.19 -19.38 -16.03
C ILE A 463 -9.76 -19.09 -15.55
N GLU A 464 -9.17 -20.06 -14.84
CA GLU A 464 -7.78 -20.04 -14.42
C GLU A 464 -7.07 -21.35 -14.82
N LYS A 465 -5.85 -21.25 -15.35
CA LYS A 465 -5.02 -22.43 -15.65
C LYS A 465 -4.29 -22.91 -14.40
N LEU A 466 -4.31 -24.22 -14.18
CA LEU A 466 -3.66 -24.85 -13.04
C LEU A 466 -2.20 -25.17 -13.37
N HIS A 467 -1.33 -24.19 -13.17
CA HIS A 467 0.08 -24.33 -13.49
C HIS A 467 0.86 -25.14 -12.44
N THR A 468 1.82 -25.92 -12.92
CA THR A 468 2.95 -26.46 -12.13
C THR A 468 4.25 -25.96 -12.75
N PHE A 469 5.12 -25.39 -11.92
CA PHE A 469 6.44 -24.89 -12.31
C PHE A 469 7.51 -25.67 -11.54
N ASP A 470 8.49 -26.25 -12.22
CA ASP A 470 9.59 -27.00 -11.60
C ASP A 470 9.10 -28.12 -10.65
N GLU A 471 8.06 -28.84 -11.06
CA GLU A 471 7.33 -29.85 -10.28
C GLU A 471 6.68 -29.33 -8.98
N VAL A 472 6.61 -28.02 -8.79
CA VAL A 472 5.89 -27.36 -7.70
C VAL A 472 4.56 -26.81 -8.21
N THR A 473 3.48 -27.25 -7.56
CA THR A 473 2.11 -26.76 -7.83
C THR A 473 2.01 -25.26 -7.56
N ALA A 474 1.56 -24.48 -8.54
CA ALA A 474 1.47 -23.02 -8.48
C ALA A 474 0.03 -22.52 -8.24
N TYR A 475 -0.82 -23.35 -7.64
CA TYR A 475 -2.18 -23.05 -7.22
C TYR A 475 -2.46 -23.68 -5.85
N SER A 476 -3.40 -23.13 -5.09
CA SER A 476 -3.74 -23.65 -3.76
C SER A 476 -4.72 -24.82 -3.84
N LYS A 477 -4.60 -25.73 -2.88
CA LYS A 477 -5.72 -26.61 -2.51
C LYS A 477 -6.88 -25.79 -1.93
N SER A 478 -8.09 -26.29 -2.08
CA SER A 478 -9.31 -25.71 -1.50
C SER A 478 -9.47 -26.11 -0.04
N HIS A 479 -10.28 -25.37 0.74
CA HIS A 479 -10.56 -25.76 2.13
C HIS A 479 -11.42 -27.03 2.13
N GLY A 480 -10.93 -28.09 2.78
CA GLY A 480 -11.57 -29.41 2.78
C GLY A 480 -11.15 -30.32 1.62
N GLU A 481 -10.15 -29.94 0.82
CA GLU A 481 -9.53 -30.82 -0.19
C GLU A 481 -8.42 -31.67 0.45
N GLU A 482 -8.59 -32.99 0.46
CA GLU A 482 -7.56 -33.95 0.91
C GLU A 482 -6.41 -34.11 -0.10
#